data_AF-A0A7K2Y4D3-F1
#
_entry.id   AF-A0A7K2Y4D3-F1
#
_cell.length_a   1.000
_cell.length_b   1.000
_cell.length_c   1.000
_cell.angle_alpha   90.00
_cell.angle_beta   90.00
_cell.angle_gamma   90.00
#
_symmetry.space_group_name_H-M   'P 1'
#
loop_
_entity.id
_entity.type
_entity.pdbx_description
1 polymer ?
#
loop_
_entity_poly.entity_id
_entity_poly.type
_entity_poly.pdbx_seq_one_letter_code
_entity_poly.pdbx_strand_id
1 'polypeptide(L)'
;MSRAHKKHLVAALTACLGALAYTVSKVDLAREGELGMPGFPAPAEAYAAVADVGTAQLANAALGLLMAVVALFLVRLPRTPLVRLPVLVVSWVGIVMVGAGVLGFGARAAGLAPSLGATPPHMPTALAALLVGAVWVTAWTIAVVSATRSSR
;
A
#
# COMPACT_ATOMS: atom_id res chain seq x y z
N MET A 1 -7.45 25.11 13.81
CA MET A 1 -7.56 23.63 13.67
C MET A 1 -7.22 22.96 14.99
N SER A 2 -8.07 22.05 15.48
CA SER A 2 -7.77 21.25 16.67
C SER A 2 -6.60 20.28 16.43
N ARG A 3 -5.92 19.85 17.49
CA ARG A 3 -4.82 18.86 17.41
C ARG A 3 -5.29 17.54 16.78
N ALA A 4 -6.53 17.13 17.07
CA ALA A 4 -7.14 15.93 16.48
C ALA A 4 -7.33 16.06 14.97
N HIS A 5 -7.82 17.22 14.50
CA HIS A 5 -8.01 17.48 13.08
C HIS A 5 -6.66 17.55 12.32
N LYS A 6 -5.62 18.13 12.92
CA LYS A 6 -4.25 18.10 12.34
C LYS A 6 -3.73 16.66 12.20
N LYS A 7 -3.88 15.82 13.23
CA LYS A 7 -3.45 14.40 13.19
C LYS A 7 -4.17 13.61 12.10
N HIS A 8 -5.49 13.81 11.97
CA HIS A 8 -6.30 13.20 10.92
C HIS A 8 -5.82 13.57 9.51
N LEU A 9 -5.62 14.87 9.27
CA LEU A 9 -5.14 15.36 7.98
C LEU A 9 -3.78 14.78 7.63
N VAL A 10 -2.83 14.81 8.57
CA VAL A 10 -1.49 14.24 8.37
C VAL A 10 -1.57 12.74 8.07
N ALA A 11 -2.42 12.00 8.78
CA ALA A 11 -2.60 10.56 8.54
C ALA A 11 -3.15 10.28 7.14
N ALA A 12 -4.18 11.02 6.69
CA ALA A 12 -4.76 10.86 5.36
C ALA A 12 -3.77 11.21 4.25
N LEU A 13 -3.01 12.30 4.40
CA LEU A 13 -1.98 12.70 3.43
C LEU A 13 -0.81 11.72 3.41
N THR A 14 -0.39 11.19 4.56
CA THR A 14 0.65 10.16 4.64
C THR A 14 0.20 8.88 3.94
N ALA A 15 -1.07 8.49 4.11
CA ALA A 15 -1.63 7.34 3.41
C ALA A 15 -1.69 7.55 1.89
N CYS A 16 -2.05 8.76 1.45
CA CYS A 16 -2.01 9.14 0.04
C CYS A 16 -0.58 9.06 -0.53
N LEU A 17 0.40 9.61 0.17
CA LEU A 17 1.81 9.54 -0.25
C LEU A 17 2.33 8.10 -0.30
N GLY A 18 1.95 7.24 0.66
CA GLY A 18 2.28 5.82 0.62
C GLY A 18 1.72 5.11 -0.62
N ALA A 19 0.46 5.39 -0.97
CA ALA A 19 -0.17 4.86 -2.17
C ALA A 19 0.50 5.36 -3.46
N LEU A 20 0.90 6.63 -3.51
CA LEU A 20 1.64 7.19 -4.65
C LEU A 20 3.05 6.59 -4.77
N ALA A 21 3.75 6.39 -3.66
CA ALA A 21 5.05 5.72 -3.65
C ALA A 21 4.94 4.29 -4.19
N TYR A 22 3.88 3.57 -3.79
CA TYR A 22 3.56 2.25 -4.36
C TYR A 22 3.28 2.34 -5.86
N THR A 23 2.47 3.30 -6.33
CA THR A 23 2.23 3.51 -7.77
C THR A 23 3.53 3.72 -8.54
N VAL A 24 4.39 4.62 -8.08
CA VAL A 24 5.68 4.91 -8.74
C VAL A 24 6.53 3.65 -8.81
N SER A 25 6.63 2.92 -7.69
CA SER A 25 7.35 1.64 -7.65
C SER A 25 6.80 0.63 -8.66
N LYS A 26 5.49 0.58 -8.88
CA LYS A 26 4.89 -0.36 -9.84
C LYS A 26 5.06 0.08 -11.28
N VAL A 27 5.06 1.39 -11.56
CA VAL A 27 5.43 1.92 -12.88
C VAL A 27 6.90 1.61 -13.20
N ASP A 28 7.79 1.74 -12.23
CA ASP A 28 9.21 1.43 -12.38
C ASP A 28 9.43 -0.05 -12.74
N LEU A 29 8.83 -0.95 -11.94
CA LEU A 29 8.87 -2.39 -12.21
C LEU A 29 8.22 -2.78 -13.55
N ALA A 30 7.17 -2.07 -13.98
CA ALA A 30 6.57 -2.29 -15.28
C ALA A 30 7.52 -1.95 -16.43
N ARG A 31 8.35 -0.90 -16.27
CA ARG A 31 9.37 -0.50 -17.25
C ARG A 31 10.50 -1.52 -17.33
N GLU A 32 10.87 -2.11 -16.20
CA GLU A 32 11.95 -3.09 -16.10
C GLU A 32 11.47 -4.53 -16.39
N GLY A 33 10.16 -4.76 -16.50
CA GLY A 33 9.60 -6.10 -16.69
C GLY A 33 9.75 -6.99 -15.46
N GLU A 34 9.80 -6.40 -14.27
CA GLU A 34 10.09 -7.10 -13.01
C GLU A 34 8.85 -7.29 -12.13
N LEU A 35 8.85 -8.37 -11.34
CA LEU A 35 7.89 -8.63 -10.26
C LEU A 35 8.56 -8.38 -8.90
N GLY A 36 7.77 -8.09 -7.86
CA GLY A 36 8.30 -7.86 -6.51
C GLY A 36 8.43 -6.38 -6.18
N MET A 37 9.63 -5.95 -5.77
CA MET A 37 9.96 -4.59 -5.40
C MET A 37 11.25 -4.11 -6.08
N PRO A 38 11.44 -2.80 -6.29
CA PRO A 38 12.67 -2.28 -6.89
C PRO A 38 13.91 -2.72 -6.13
N GLY A 39 14.90 -3.26 -6.85
CA GLY A 39 16.11 -3.84 -6.28
C GLY A 39 15.90 -5.16 -5.52
N PHE A 40 14.69 -5.73 -5.58
CA PHE A 40 14.37 -7.01 -4.96
C PHE A 40 13.29 -7.78 -5.73
N PRO A 41 13.71 -8.52 -6.77
CA PRO A 41 12.77 -9.23 -7.63
C PRO A 41 12.06 -10.38 -6.90
N ALA A 42 10.90 -10.74 -7.44
CA ALA A 42 10.18 -11.94 -7.03
C ALA A 42 10.97 -13.21 -7.42
N PRO A 43 10.68 -14.37 -6.80
CA PRO A 43 11.22 -15.66 -7.22
C PRO A 43 10.84 -15.96 -8.69
N ALA A 44 11.70 -16.69 -9.41
CA ALA A 44 11.50 -17.00 -10.82
C ALA A 44 10.17 -17.75 -11.07
N GLU A 45 9.73 -18.55 -10.11
CA GLU A 45 8.46 -19.28 -10.16
C GLU A 45 7.25 -18.35 -10.22
N ALA A 46 7.34 -17.15 -9.64
CA ALA A 46 6.27 -16.16 -9.67
C ALA A 46 6.06 -15.58 -11.07
N TYR A 47 7.13 -15.52 -11.89
CA TYR A 47 7.04 -15.02 -13.26
C TYR A 47 6.30 -16.01 -14.17
N ALA A 48 6.43 -17.31 -13.92
CA ALA A 48 5.72 -18.34 -14.69
C ALA A 48 4.19 -18.25 -14.56
N ALA A 49 3.70 -17.64 -13.47
CA ALA A 49 2.26 -17.44 -13.23
C ALA A 49 1.70 -16.15 -13.88
N VAL A 50 2.55 -15.31 -14.48
CA VAL A 50 2.16 -14.00 -15.01
C VAL A 50 2.49 -13.92 -16.49
N ALA A 51 1.44 -13.92 -17.33
CA ALA A 51 1.59 -13.91 -18.79
C ALA A 51 2.25 -12.62 -19.32
N ASP A 52 1.93 -11.47 -18.72
CA ASP A 52 2.53 -10.16 -19.06
C ASP A 52 2.80 -9.38 -17.76
N VAL A 53 4.07 -9.32 -17.39
CA VAL A 53 4.53 -8.64 -16.17
C VAL A 53 4.31 -7.13 -16.26
N GLY A 54 4.54 -6.53 -17.43
CA GLY A 54 4.37 -5.09 -17.63
C GLY A 54 2.92 -4.68 -17.40
N THR A 55 1.98 -5.38 -18.05
CA THR A 55 0.54 -5.13 -17.86
C THR A 55 0.10 -5.39 -16.42
N ALA A 56 0.57 -6.48 -15.80
CA ALA A 56 0.24 -6.78 -14.40
C ALA A 56 0.73 -5.68 -13.44
N GLN A 57 1.91 -5.13 -13.67
CA GLN A 57 2.46 -4.05 -12.85
C GLN A 57 1.78 -2.70 -13.11
N LEU A 58 1.37 -2.41 -14.35
CA LEU A 58 0.54 -1.23 -14.64
C LEU A 58 -0.84 -1.35 -13.99
N ALA A 59 -1.43 -2.54 -13.92
CA ALA A 59 -2.67 -2.78 -13.17
C ALA A 59 -2.46 -2.51 -11.66
N ASN A 60 -1.35 -2.97 -11.09
CA ASN A 60 -0.98 -2.63 -9.70
C ASN A 60 -0.77 -1.12 -9.52
N ALA A 61 -0.13 -0.43 -10.48
CA ALA A 61 0.05 1.01 -10.42
C ALA A 61 -1.30 1.76 -10.42
N ALA A 62 -2.26 1.30 -11.23
CA ALA A 62 -3.62 1.82 -11.26
C ALA A 62 -4.36 1.58 -9.93
N LEU A 63 -4.20 0.41 -9.30
CA LEU A 63 -4.69 0.16 -7.94
C LEU A 63 -4.06 1.12 -6.93
N GLY A 64 -2.75 1.41 -7.04
CA GLY A 64 -2.08 2.42 -6.24
C GLY A 64 -2.70 3.81 -6.36
N LEU A 65 -3.03 4.24 -7.59
CA LEU A 65 -3.70 5.52 -7.83
C LEU A 65 -5.10 5.55 -7.23
N LEU A 66 -5.86 4.45 -7.38
CA LEU A 66 -7.17 4.31 -6.74
C LEU A 66 -7.07 4.44 -5.21
N MET A 67 -6.08 3.78 -4.60
CA MET A 67 -5.84 3.88 -3.15
C MET A 67 -5.48 5.31 -2.74
N ALA A 68 -4.70 6.04 -3.54
CA ALA A 68 -4.38 7.44 -3.30
C ALA A 68 -5.64 8.33 -3.32
N VAL A 69 -6.52 8.13 -4.33
CA VAL A 69 -7.81 8.83 -4.42
C VAL A 69 -8.70 8.52 -3.22
N VAL A 70 -8.77 7.25 -2.80
CA VAL A 70 -9.52 6.83 -1.61
C VAL A 70 -8.96 7.49 -0.35
N ALA A 71 -7.64 7.55 -0.19
CA ALA A 71 -7.00 8.23 0.94
C ALA A 71 -7.29 9.74 0.95
N LEU A 72 -7.37 10.39 -0.22
CA LEU A 72 -7.78 11.80 -0.33
C LEU A 72 -9.23 12.01 0.11
N PHE A 73 -10.15 11.10 -0.23
CA PHE A 73 -11.51 11.16 0.30
C PHE A 73 -11.55 11.08 1.83
N LEU A 74 -10.58 10.45 2.49
CA LEU A 74 -10.52 10.42 3.95
C LEU A 74 -10.16 11.78 4.57
N VAL A 75 -9.49 12.69 3.84
CA VAL A 75 -9.26 14.07 4.31
C VAL A 75 -10.59 14.72 4.69
N ARG A 76 -11.61 14.53 3.84
CA ARG A 76 -12.98 14.97 4.09
C ARG A 76 -13.96 13.94 3.56
N LEU A 77 -14.29 12.97 4.41
CA LEU A 77 -15.18 11.87 4.05
C LEU A 77 -16.54 12.40 3.55
N PRO A 78 -16.98 12.02 2.34
CA PRO A 78 -18.29 12.42 1.83
C PRO A 78 -19.42 11.99 2.77
N ARG A 79 -20.46 12.82 2.87
CA ARG A 79 -21.67 12.50 3.67
C ARG A 79 -22.65 11.60 2.92
N THR A 80 -22.61 11.62 1.59
CA THR A 80 -23.49 10.83 0.73
C THR A 80 -23.19 9.33 0.89
N PRO A 81 -24.14 8.50 1.34
CA PRO A 81 -23.91 7.08 1.61
C PRO A 81 -23.34 6.30 0.43
N LEU A 82 -23.78 6.62 -0.79
CA LEU A 82 -23.34 5.99 -2.04
C LEU A 82 -21.84 6.18 -2.32
N VAL A 83 -21.20 7.21 -1.76
CA VAL A 83 -19.75 7.44 -1.90
C VAL A 83 -19.02 7.05 -0.61
N ARG A 84 -19.63 7.38 0.54
CA ARG A 84 -19.07 7.09 1.87
C ARG A 84 -18.80 5.61 2.07
N LEU A 85 -19.79 4.75 1.75
CA LEU A 85 -19.68 3.32 2.02
C LEU A 85 -18.60 2.67 1.17
N PRO A 86 -18.54 2.87 -0.16
CA PRO A 86 -17.43 2.35 -0.97
C PRO A 86 -16.05 2.82 -0.51
N VAL A 87 -15.88 4.11 -0.17
CA VAL A 87 -14.60 4.64 0.32
C VAL A 87 -14.14 3.89 1.58
N LEU A 88 -15.04 3.65 2.52
CA LEU A 88 -14.71 2.94 3.76
C LEU A 88 -14.43 1.45 3.51
N VAL A 89 -15.23 0.77 2.69
CA VAL A 89 -15.03 -0.63 2.34
C VAL A 89 -13.70 -0.83 1.64
N VAL A 90 -13.43 -0.04 0.59
CA VAL A 90 -12.16 -0.09 -0.15
C VAL A 90 -10.98 0.24 0.75
N SER A 91 -11.14 1.20 1.67
CA SER A 91 -10.07 1.50 2.62
C SER A 91 -9.73 0.32 3.53
N TRP A 92 -10.74 -0.34 4.10
CA TRP A 92 -10.49 -1.50 4.97
C TRP A 92 -9.93 -2.70 4.22
N VAL A 93 -10.44 -2.99 3.02
CA VAL A 93 -9.89 -4.04 2.15
C VAL A 93 -8.44 -3.73 1.81
N GLY A 94 -8.14 -2.49 1.41
CA GLY A 94 -6.79 -2.04 1.10
C GLY A 94 -5.84 -2.13 2.29
N ILE A 95 -6.27 -1.72 3.48
CA ILE A 95 -5.50 -1.86 4.72
C ILE A 95 -5.13 -3.32 4.99
N VAL A 96 -6.09 -4.24 4.88
CA VAL A 96 -5.86 -5.67 5.10
C VAL A 96 -4.89 -6.23 4.06
N MET A 97 -5.11 -5.91 2.78
CA MET A 97 -4.25 -6.41 1.69
C MET A 97 -2.81 -5.89 1.79
N VAL A 98 -2.63 -4.58 1.96
CA VAL A 98 -1.30 -3.98 2.09
C VAL A 98 -0.63 -4.46 3.39
N GLY A 99 -1.39 -4.55 4.48
CA GLY A 99 -0.91 -5.12 5.75
C GLY A 99 -0.42 -6.56 5.58
N ALA A 100 -1.17 -7.41 4.88
CA ALA A 100 -0.74 -8.77 4.57
C ALA A 100 0.53 -8.78 3.70
N GLY A 101 0.64 -7.87 2.73
CA GLY A 101 1.85 -7.69 1.93
C GLY A 101 3.08 -7.31 2.77
N VAL A 102 2.93 -6.37 3.72
CA VAL A 102 4.00 -5.96 4.64
C VAL A 102 4.42 -7.11 5.55
N LEU A 103 3.46 -7.86 6.11
CA LEU A 103 3.73 -9.01 6.96
C LEU A 103 4.40 -10.15 6.18
N GLY A 104 3.90 -10.47 4.99
CA GLY A 104 4.50 -11.50 4.13
C GLY A 104 5.91 -11.13 3.69
N PHE A 105 6.12 -9.86 3.31
CA PHE A 105 7.45 -9.36 2.98
C PHE A 105 8.40 -9.39 4.19
N GLY A 106 7.90 -9.04 5.39
CA GLY A 106 8.66 -9.13 6.63
C GLY A 106 9.04 -10.56 6.99
N ALA A 107 8.11 -11.51 6.82
CA ALA A 107 8.39 -12.93 7.03
C ALA A 107 9.44 -13.47 6.04
N ARG A 108 9.38 -13.06 4.76
CA ARG A 108 10.41 -13.35 3.76
C ARG A 108 11.77 -12.75 4.17
N ALA A 109 11.79 -11.48 4.57
CA ALA A 109 13.02 -10.78 4.95
C ALA A 109 13.69 -11.39 6.19
N ALA A 110 12.89 -11.86 7.15
CA ALA A 110 13.37 -12.55 8.34
C ALA A 110 13.75 -14.03 8.10
N GLY A 111 13.57 -14.56 6.88
CA GLY A 111 13.81 -15.97 6.57
C GLY A 111 12.78 -16.94 7.17
N LEU A 112 11.64 -16.43 7.67
CA LEU A 112 10.58 -17.22 8.30
C LEU A 112 9.63 -17.85 7.27
N ALA A 113 9.63 -17.35 6.03
CA ALA A 113 8.77 -17.82 4.94
C ALA A 113 9.57 -18.04 3.65
N PRO A 114 10.40 -19.10 3.58
CA PRO A 114 11.27 -19.37 2.42
C PRO A 114 10.49 -19.66 1.13
N SER A 115 9.24 -20.12 1.24
CA SER A 115 8.33 -20.28 0.09
C SER A 115 7.95 -18.97 -0.60
N LEU A 116 8.14 -17.82 0.06
CA LEU A 116 7.93 -16.49 -0.53
C LEU A 116 9.16 -15.97 -1.28
N GLY A 117 10.27 -16.72 -1.27
CA GLY A 117 11.52 -16.39 -1.94
C GLY A 117 12.72 -16.27 -1.01
N ALA A 118 13.90 -16.12 -1.62
CA ALA A 118 15.14 -15.86 -0.90
C ALA A 118 15.07 -14.55 -0.10
N THR A 119 15.88 -14.45 0.95
CA THR A 119 16.03 -13.24 1.75
C THR A 119 16.63 -12.08 0.92
N PRO A 120 16.34 -10.82 1.29
CA PRO A 120 16.89 -9.65 0.62
C PRO A 120 18.42 -9.62 0.60
N PRO A 121 19.07 -9.48 -0.58
CA PRO A 121 20.52 -9.29 -0.66
C PRO A 121 20.95 -7.95 -0.04
N HIS A 122 20.06 -6.95 -0.05
CA HIS A 122 20.25 -5.63 0.54
C HIS A 122 19.26 -5.39 1.68
N MET A 123 19.58 -5.92 2.87
CA MET A 123 18.74 -5.81 4.07
C MET A 123 18.35 -4.36 4.44
N PRO A 124 19.22 -3.33 4.30
CA PRO A 124 18.82 -1.94 4.57
C PRO A 124 17.66 -1.46 3.69
N THR A 125 17.67 -1.80 2.40
CA THR A 125 16.59 -1.45 1.45
C THR A 125 15.29 -2.17 1.82
N ALA A 126 15.38 -3.43 2.22
CA ALA A 126 14.21 -4.19 2.69
C ALA A 126 13.61 -3.60 3.97
N LEU A 127 14.44 -3.20 4.93
CA LEU A 127 13.98 -2.53 6.15
C LEU A 127 13.33 -1.18 5.83
N ALA A 128 13.90 -0.39 4.92
CA ALA A 128 13.29 0.85 4.47
C ALA A 128 11.91 0.61 3.82
N ALA A 129 11.79 -0.39 2.95
CA ALA A 129 10.51 -0.76 2.33
C ALA A 129 9.48 -1.23 3.38
N LEU A 130 9.89 -2.02 4.38
CA LEU A 130 9.03 -2.43 5.50
C LEU A 130 8.55 -1.24 6.32
N LEU A 131 9.45 -0.30 6.64
CA LEU A 131 9.10 0.91 7.38
C LEU A 131 8.10 1.76 6.60
N VAL A 132 8.33 1.96 5.29
CA VAL A 132 7.39 2.70 4.42
C VAL A 132 6.02 2.00 4.41
N GLY A 133 5.98 0.68 4.23
CA GLY A 133 4.75 -0.10 4.26
C GLY A 133 4.02 -0.02 5.61
N ALA A 134 4.74 -0.18 6.72
CA ALA A 134 4.18 -0.09 8.06
C ALA A 134 3.61 1.30 8.37
N VAL A 135 4.35 2.37 8.01
CA VAL A 135 3.90 3.76 8.14
C VAL A 135 2.65 4.00 7.30
N TRP A 136 2.63 3.50 6.06
CA TRP A 136 1.48 3.63 5.17
C TRP A 136 0.23 2.97 5.75
N VAL A 137 0.31 1.69 6.14
CA VAL A 137 -0.83 0.94 6.73
C VAL A 137 -1.32 1.61 8.01
N THR A 138 -0.40 2.04 8.88
CA THR A 138 -0.73 2.71 10.15
C THR A 138 -1.44 4.04 9.91
N ALA A 139 -0.88 4.87 9.02
CA ALA A 139 -1.46 6.16 8.69
C ALA A 139 -2.85 6.02 8.06
N TRP A 140 -3.02 5.05 7.16
CA TRP A 140 -4.32 4.80 6.51
C TRP A 140 -5.37 4.35 7.53
N THR A 141 -4.99 3.45 8.44
CA THR A 141 -5.85 2.99 9.54
C THR A 141 -6.28 4.16 10.44
N ILE A 142 -5.34 5.02 10.83
CA ILE A 142 -5.65 6.22 11.64
C ILE A 142 -6.61 7.14 10.90
N ALA A 143 -6.42 7.35 9.59
CA ALA A 143 -7.27 8.21 8.77
C ALA A 143 -8.71 7.66 8.67
N VAL A 144 -8.87 6.35 8.43
CA VAL A 144 -10.20 5.70 8.34
C VAL A 144 -10.93 5.76 9.69
N VAL A 145 -10.24 5.41 10.78
CA VAL A 145 -10.83 5.43 12.13
C VAL A 145 -11.20 6.87 12.54
N SER A 146 -10.38 7.85 12.23
CA SER A 146 -10.64 9.25 12.55
C SER A 146 -11.80 9.82 11.74
N ALA A 147 -11.88 9.48 10.44
CA ALA A 147 -12.99 9.89 9.56
C ALA A 147 -14.34 9.29 10.00
N THR A 148 -14.36 8.02 10.41
CA THR A 148 -15.57 7.35 10.90
C THR A 148 -16.04 7.88 12.26
N ARG A 149 -15.11 8.24 13.17
CA ARG A 149 -15.45 8.87 14.46
C ARG A 149 -15.98 10.30 14.32
N SER A 150 -15.45 11.08 13.38
CA SER A 150 -15.86 12.48 13.15
C SER A 150 -17.19 12.63 12.41
N SER A 151 -17.77 11.51 11.95
CA SER A 151 -19.02 11.46 11.19
C SER A 151 -20.17 10.79 11.95
N ARG A 152 -19.94 10.50 13.24
CA ARG A 152 -20.96 10.20 14.25
C ARG A 152 -21.19 11.46 15.07
#